data_AF-A0A6L9IPE2-F1
#
_entry.id   AF-A0A6L9IPE2-F1
#
_cell.length_a   1.000
_cell.length_b   1.000
_cell.length_c   1.000
_cell.angle_alpha   90.00
_cell.angle_beta   90.00
_cell.angle_gamma   90.00
#
_symmetry.space_group_name_H-M   'P 1'
#
loop_
_entity.id
_entity.type
_entity.pdbx_description
1 polymer ?
#
loop_
_entity_poly.entity_id
_entity_poly.type
_entity_poly.pdbx_seq_one_letter_code
_entity_poly.pdbx_strand_id
1 'polypeptide(L)'
;MLLIFGLGVLSAQAGERVLTINEGNGNAAWFVSNQTLVINGFDLNSLGVSTPAVIDRVSIQVDLPIAGATSTVVIYEDANGGSPVDATLIAQSQVQITQAGTFTVTLPNPATITQRAVWVGFYLPPNFQFLADTSGPSVLTYWAWTPGTTFDLNNLGSAQVLGPANGTAPVNLNINGKARITAEITEGTTVAATTPQPQQQTNANLSVLQPYGLCGSVLYDTADEFVSYENRIDIICREVAHYEGPVSAPPGHIRRGPLYDLQVFKENGVVVQNRFEYSVTHCFRPAAEDIDRAVIGNAWGIPRTWRLLTTQRFGDLVCAEVWHGGNLALFVRTN
;
A
#
# COMPACT_ATOMS: atom_id res chain seq x y z
N MET A 1 -2.66 5.60 40.09
CA MET A 1 -3.86 5.26 39.30
C MET A 1 -3.35 4.48 38.09
N LEU A 2 -3.55 3.16 38.10
CA LEU A 2 -3.00 2.23 37.13
C LEU A 2 -3.94 2.19 35.92
N LEU A 3 -3.46 2.63 34.75
CA LEU A 3 -4.21 2.59 33.50
C LEU A 3 -4.32 1.14 33.02
N ILE A 4 -5.55 0.66 32.85
CA ILE A 4 -5.84 -0.60 32.15
C ILE A 4 -6.25 -0.19 30.73
N PHE A 5 -5.34 -0.38 29.77
CA PHE A 5 -5.65 -0.26 28.35
C PHE A 5 -6.55 -1.44 27.95
N GLY A 6 -7.81 -1.14 27.63
CA GLY A 6 -8.68 -2.09 26.92
C GLY A 6 -8.21 -2.18 25.48
N LEU A 7 -7.60 -3.31 25.12
CA LEU A 7 -7.30 -3.68 23.73
C LEU A 7 -8.63 -3.87 22.98
N GLY A 8 -9.12 -2.79 22.38
CA GLY A 8 -10.14 -2.86 21.34
C GLY A 8 -9.52 -3.49 20.10
N VAL A 9 -10.12 -4.57 19.61
CA VAL A 9 -9.71 -5.22 18.36
C VAL A 9 -10.13 -4.28 17.22
N LEU A 10 -9.18 -3.51 16.69
CA LEU A 10 -9.41 -2.64 15.53
C LEU A 10 -9.68 -3.51 14.31
N SER A 11 -10.81 -3.28 13.66
CA SER A 11 -11.10 -3.87 12.34
C SER A 11 -10.31 -3.10 11.29
N ALA A 12 -9.23 -3.70 10.80
CA ALA A 12 -8.34 -3.11 9.81
C ALA A 12 -8.97 -3.09 8.40
N GLN A 13 -8.76 -1.99 7.68
CA GLN A 13 -9.06 -1.82 6.26
C GLN A 13 -7.77 -1.54 5.50
N ALA A 14 -7.70 -1.96 4.23
CA ALA A 14 -6.66 -1.73 3.21
C ALA A 14 -5.20 -1.63 3.73
N GLY A 15 -4.41 -2.67 3.44
CA GLY A 15 -3.07 -2.98 3.96
C GLY A 15 -2.41 -1.95 4.88
N GLU A 16 -2.36 -2.26 6.18
CA GLU A 16 -1.63 -1.49 7.21
C GLU A 16 -0.16 -1.21 6.85
N ARG A 17 0.45 -2.09 6.06
CA ARG A 17 1.85 -2.04 5.63
C ARG A 17 1.97 -2.23 4.12
N VAL A 18 2.98 -1.61 3.52
CA VAL A 18 3.36 -1.86 2.12
C VAL A 18 4.59 -2.76 2.09
N LEU A 19 4.45 -3.94 1.52
CA LEU A 19 5.56 -4.83 1.18
C LEU A 19 6.27 -4.27 -0.05
N THR A 20 7.53 -3.88 0.11
CA THR A 20 8.40 -3.42 -0.99
C THR A 20 9.83 -3.89 -0.75
N ILE A 21 10.48 -4.35 -1.81
CA ILE A 21 11.92 -4.66 -1.83
C ILE A 21 12.72 -3.61 -2.60
N ASN A 22 12.05 -2.55 -3.07
CA ASN A 22 12.68 -1.44 -3.77
C ASN A 22 13.34 -0.52 -2.75
N GLU A 23 14.61 -0.19 -2.97
CA GLU A 23 15.45 0.60 -2.07
C GLU A 23 15.94 1.89 -2.74
N GLY A 24 15.94 1.94 -4.08
CA GLY A 24 16.44 3.05 -4.88
C GLY A 24 15.33 3.88 -5.54
N ASN A 25 15.73 5.06 -6.03
CA ASN A 25 14.92 5.93 -6.88
C ASN A 25 15.20 5.74 -8.39
N GLY A 26 16.17 4.91 -8.75
CA GLY A 26 16.51 4.61 -10.14
C GLY A 26 15.46 3.72 -10.81
N ASN A 27 15.14 4.00 -12.08
CA ASN A 27 14.17 3.26 -12.86
C ASN A 27 14.79 2.83 -14.18
N ALA A 28 14.75 1.53 -14.48
CA ALA A 28 15.08 0.99 -15.79
C ALA A 28 13.87 0.24 -16.35
N ALA A 29 13.50 0.55 -17.59
CA ALA A 29 12.45 -0.19 -18.28
C ALA A 29 12.96 -1.59 -18.64
N TRP A 30 12.11 -2.60 -18.44
CA TRP A 30 12.38 -3.97 -18.83
C TRP A 30 11.28 -4.51 -19.74
N PHE A 31 11.70 -5.18 -20.81
CA PHE A 31 10.83 -5.63 -21.89
C PHE A 31 10.50 -7.12 -21.80
N VAL A 32 9.20 -7.41 -21.74
CA VAL A 32 8.63 -8.76 -21.72
C VAL A 32 8.57 -9.31 -23.15
N SER A 33 9.54 -10.14 -23.55
CA SER A 33 9.59 -10.68 -24.93
C SER A 33 8.56 -11.78 -25.21
N ASN A 34 8.21 -12.55 -24.19
CA ASN A 34 7.22 -13.62 -24.22
C ASN A 34 6.33 -13.48 -23.00
N GLN A 35 5.19 -14.18 -22.96
CA GLN A 35 4.33 -14.14 -21.79
C GLN A 35 5.08 -14.62 -20.56
N THR A 36 5.25 -13.75 -19.57
CA THR A 36 6.24 -13.92 -18.49
C THR A 36 5.60 -13.63 -17.16
N LEU A 37 5.82 -14.50 -16.18
CA LEU A 37 5.51 -14.18 -14.80
C LEU A 37 6.68 -13.44 -14.19
N VAL A 38 6.40 -12.35 -13.49
CA VAL A 38 7.37 -11.58 -12.72
C VAL A 38 6.81 -11.44 -11.32
N ILE A 39 7.53 -11.92 -10.31
CA ILE A 39 7.10 -11.94 -8.91
C ILE A 39 8.22 -11.46 -8.00
N ASN A 40 7.85 -10.80 -6.90
CA ASN A 40 8.74 -10.47 -5.80
C ASN A 40 8.45 -11.36 -4.60
N GLY A 41 9.51 -11.85 -3.96
CA GLY A 41 9.43 -12.62 -2.71
C GLY A 41 9.58 -11.71 -1.49
N PHE A 42 8.79 -12.00 -0.46
CA PHE A 42 8.83 -11.31 0.84
C PHE A 42 8.84 -12.34 1.97
N ASP A 43 9.80 -12.23 2.88
CA ASP A 43 9.80 -12.95 4.15
C ASP A 43 9.04 -12.10 5.18
N LEU A 44 7.83 -12.53 5.54
CA LEU A 44 6.96 -11.80 6.45
C LEU A 44 7.52 -11.74 7.87
N ASN A 45 8.24 -12.79 8.31
CA ASN A 45 8.86 -12.81 9.62
C ASN A 45 9.99 -11.78 9.71
N SER A 46 10.83 -11.70 8.67
CA SER A 46 11.90 -10.68 8.64
C SER A 46 11.36 -9.25 8.56
N LEU A 47 10.14 -9.08 8.04
CA LEU A 47 9.42 -7.81 7.98
C LEU A 47 8.54 -7.54 9.21
N GLY A 48 8.58 -8.43 10.22
CA GLY A 48 7.81 -8.29 11.45
C GLY A 48 6.31 -8.26 11.24
N VAL A 49 5.81 -8.98 10.24
CA VAL A 49 4.38 -9.16 9.94
C VAL A 49 3.92 -10.47 10.55
N SER A 50 2.94 -10.42 11.44
CA SER A 50 2.36 -11.64 12.02
C SER A 50 1.35 -12.32 11.08
N THR A 51 1.35 -13.65 11.06
CA THR A 51 0.37 -14.45 10.31
C THR A 51 -0.74 -14.99 11.24
N PRO A 52 -2.01 -15.10 10.81
CA PRO A 52 -2.48 -14.83 9.45
C PRO A 52 -2.49 -13.34 9.13
N ALA A 53 -2.16 -13.02 7.88
CA ALA A 53 -2.21 -11.67 7.34
C ALA A 53 -3.05 -11.65 6.07
N VAL A 54 -3.47 -10.48 5.61
CA VAL A 54 -4.29 -10.33 4.42
C VAL A 54 -3.65 -9.38 3.43
N ILE A 55 -3.51 -9.82 2.18
CA ILE A 55 -3.16 -8.95 1.05
C ILE A 55 -4.42 -8.70 0.24
N ASP A 56 -4.79 -7.44 0.08
CA ASP A 56 -5.95 -7.03 -0.69
C ASP A 56 -5.58 -6.21 -1.93
N ARG A 57 -4.36 -5.65 -1.98
CA ARG A 57 -3.92 -4.81 -3.10
C ARG A 57 -2.49 -5.12 -3.52
N VAL A 58 -2.27 -5.08 -4.82
CA VAL A 58 -0.96 -5.31 -5.44
C VAL A 58 -0.73 -4.22 -6.47
N SER A 59 0.49 -3.69 -6.55
CA SER A 59 0.85 -2.68 -7.54
C SER A 59 2.08 -3.07 -8.35
N ILE A 60 2.18 -2.56 -9.56
CA ILE A 60 3.35 -2.63 -10.44
C ILE A 60 3.59 -1.28 -11.10
N GLN A 61 4.87 -0.89 -11.24
CA GLN A 61 5.24 0.27 -12.05
C GLN A 61 5.36 -0.12 -13.52
N VAL A 62 4.57 0.53 -14.36
CA VAL A 62 4.43 0.22 -15.79
C VAL A 62 5.12 1.31 -16.61
N ASP A 63 5.92 0.91 -17.58
CA ASP A 63 6.51 1.83 -18.56
C ASP A 63 5.68 1.84 -19.85
N LEU A 64 5.40 0.66 -20.41
CA LEU A 64 4.62 0.50 -21.63
C LEU A 64 3.54 -0.59 -21.46
N PRO A 65 2.25 -0.22 -21.30
CA PRO A 65 1.16 -1.18 -21.27
C PRO A 65 0.86 -1.74 -22.67
N ILE A 66 0.15 -2.87 -22.73
CA ILE A 66 -0.35 -3.47 -23.98
C ILE A 66 -1.87 -3.39 -24.01
N ALA A 67 -2.39 -2.45 -24.82
CA ALA A 67 -3.82 -2.23 -24.94
C ALA A 67 -4.57 -3.50 -25.40
N GLY A 68 -5.66 -3.83 -24.72
CA GLY A 68 -6.49 -5.00 -25.01
C GLY A 68 -5.92 -6.34 -24.54
N ALA A 69 -4.66 -6.39 -24.09
CA ALA A 69 -4.09 -7.60 -23.50
C ALA A 69 -4.50 -7.73 -22.02
N THR A 70 -4.65 -8.99 -21.59
CA THR A 70 -4.95 -9.32 -20.19
C THR A 70 -3.65 -9.68 -19.48
N SER A 71 -3.47 -9.15 -18.27
CA SER A 71 -2.47 -9.60 -17.31
C SER A 71 -3.16 -10.36 -16.18
N THR A 72 -2.44 -11.19 -15.45
CA THR A 72 -2.98 -11.86 -14.25
C THR A 72 -2.14 -11.48 -13.04
N VAL A 73 -2.74 -10.87 -12.03
CA VAL A 73 -2.07 -10.74 -10.72
C VAL A 73 -2.15 -12.09 -10.02
N VAL A 74 -1.07 -12.48 -9.36
CA VAL A 74 -0.95 -13.75 -8.64
C VAL A 74 -0.29 -13.53 -7.28
N ILE A 75 -0.74 -14.30 -6.29
CA ILE A 75 -0.17 -14.36 -4.95
C ILE A 75 0.02 -15.82 -4.59
N TYR A 76 1.25 -16.16 -4.22
CA TYR A 76 1.62 -17.47 -3.70
C TYR A 76 2.08 -17.34 -2.25
N GLU A 77 1.89 -18.38 -1.46
CA GLU A 77 2.49 -18.51 -0.14
C GLU A 77 3.44 -19.72 -0.08
N ASP A 78 4.49 -19.62 0.72
CA ASP A 78 5.51 -20.65 0.87
C ASP A 78 5.93 -20.76 2.35
N ALA A 79 5.94 -22.00 2.86
CA ALA A 79 6.39 -22.31 4.21
C ALA A 79 7.90 -22.17 4.39
N ASN A 80 8.68 -22.39 3.32
CA ASN A 80 10.14 -22.48 3.37
C ASN A 80 10.83 -21.16 3.02
N GLY A 81 10.13 -20.20 2.40
CA GLY A 81 10.70 -18.90 1.96
C GLY A 81 11.91 -19.03 1.04
N GLY A 82 11.96 -20.12 0.28
CA GLY A 82 13.11 -20.49 -0.55
C GLY A 82 12.84 -20.18 -2.02
N SER A 83 12.41 -21.19 -2.76
CA SER A 83 12.07 -21.09 -4.17
C SER A 83 10.57 -20.89 -4.35
N PRO A 84 10.11 -20.05 -5.30
CA PRO A 84 8.70 -20.04 -5.66
C PRO A 84 8.23 -21.35 -6.30
N VAL A 85 9.13 -22.24 -6.74
CA VAL A 85 8.76 -23.57 -7.28
C VAL A 85 7.90 -24.39 -6.33
N ASP A 86 8.10 -24.24 -5.02
CA ASP A 86 7.35 -24.97 -3.99
C ASP A 86 6.17 -24.16 -3.43
N ALA A 87 5.94 -22.94 -3.95
CA ALA A 87 4.91 -22.05 -3.44
C ALA A 87 3.52 -22.44 -3.93
N THR A 88 2.52 -22.26 -3.07
CA THR A 88 1.13 -22.57 -3.36
C THR A 88 0.39 -21.31 -3.81
N LEU A 89 -0.29 -21.36 -4.95
CA LEU A 89 -1.13 -20.25 -5.43
C LEU A 89 -2.36 -20.11 -4.53
N ILE A 90 -2.54 -18.94 -3.93
CA ILE A 90 -3.66 -18.66 -2.99
C ILE A 90 -4.61 -17.58 -3.49
N ALA A 91 -4.17 -16.72 -4.40
CA ALA A 91 -5.05 -15.78 -5.08
C ALA A 91 -4.57 -15.46 -6.49
N GLN A 92 -5.53 -15.21 -7.38
CA GLN A 92 -5.27 -14.66 -8.70
C GLN A 92 -6.43 -13.79 -9.16
N SER A 93 -6.16 -12.80 -10.01
CA SER A 93 -7.18 -11.98 -10.65
C SER A 93 -6.73 -11.50 -12.03
N GLN A 94 -7.64 -11.56 -13.01
CA GLN A 94 -7.38 -11.03 -14.34
C GLN A 94 -7.60 -9.52 -14.37
N VAL A 95 -6.67 -8.80 -14.97
CA VAL A 95 -6.68 -7.34 -15.05
C VAL A 95 -6.27 -6.85 -16.43
N GLN A 96 -6.77 -5.67 -16.81
CA GLN A 96 -6.26 -4.93 -17.96
C GLN A 96 -5.44 -3.74 -17.48
N ILE A 97 -4.18 -3.70 -17.88
CA ILE A 97 -3.27 -2.58 -17.59
C ILE A 97 -3.24 -1.72 -18.84
N THR A 98 -3.90 -0.56 -18.79
CA THR A 98 -4.15 0.28 -19.98
C THR A 98 -3.31 1.56 -20.01
N GLN A 99 -2.57 1.85 -18.93
CA GLN A 99 -1.82 3.09 -18.77
C GLN A 99 -0.44 2.81 -18.16
N ALA A 100 0.53 3.67 -18.50
CA ALA A 100 1.84 3.71 -17.86
C ALA A 100 1.74 4.37 -16.47
N GLY A 101 2.77 4.19 -15.63
CA GLY A 101 2.82 4.64 -14.25
C GLY A 101 2.46 3.52 -13.26
N THR A 102 2.07 3.89 -12.04
CA THR A 102 1.70 2.92 -11.01
C THR A 102 0.32 2.34 -11.29
N PHE A 103 0.27 1.07 -11.66
CA PHE A 103 -0.98 0.33 -11.74
C PHE A 103 -1.22 -0.40 -10.41
N THR A 104 -2.39 -0.20 -9.79
CA THR A 104 -2.80 -0.92 -8.58
C THR A 104 -4.05 -1.73 -8.86
N VAL A 105 -4.01 -3.02 -8.55
CA VAL A 105 -5.18 -3.90 -8.51
C VAL A 105 -5.65 -4.07 -7.08
N THR A 106 -6.96 -3.94 -6.87
CA THR A 106 -7.63 -4.44 -5.66
C THR A 106 -8.20 -5.81 -5.95
N LEU A 107 -7.83 -6.80 -5.14
CA LEU A 107 -8.30 -8.17 -5.30
C LEU A 107 -9.79 -8.24 -4.94
N PRO A 108 -10.62 -8.88 -5.77
CA PRO A 108 -12.03 -9.06 -5.46
C PRO A 108 -12.24 -9.92 -4.22
N ASN A 109 -11.32 -10.87 -3.99
CA ASN A 109 -11.22 -11.68 -2.78
C ASN A 109 -9.81 -11.49 -2.21
N PRO A 110 -9.65 -10.79 -1.07
CA PRO A 110 -8.36 -10.64 -0.42
C PRO A 110 -7.71 -11.99 -0.11
N ALA A 111 -6.40 -12.09 -0.32
CA ALA A 111 -5.63 -13.29 -0.07
C ALA A 111 -5.26 -13.39 1.42
N THR A 112 -5.72 -14.43 2.10
CA THR A 112 -5.27 -14.72 3.47
C THR A 112 -3.96 -15.51 3.41
N ILE A 113 -2.89 -14.92 3.93
CA ILE A 113 -1.55 -15.50 4.02
C ILE A 113 -1.42 -16.19 5.37
N THR A 114 -1.08 -17.48 5.34
CA THR A 114 -0.88 -18.30 6.54
C THR A 114 0.56 -18.79 6.69
N GLN A 115 1.38 -18.62 5.64
CA GLN A 115 2.78 -19.01 5.64
C GLN A 115 3.72 -17.82 5.84
N ARG A 116 4.97 -18.13 6.20
CA ARG A 116 6.00 -17.12 6.51
C ARG A 116 6.44 -16.29 5.30
N ALA A 117 6.38 -16.86 4.10
CA ALA A 117 6.85 -16.20 2.89
C ALA A 117 5.72 -16.07 1.88
N VAL A 118 5.73 -14.96 1.16
CA VAL A 118 4.74 -14.65 0.13
C VAL A 118 5.45 -14.21 -1.15
N TRP A 119 4.95 -14.66 -2.28
CA TRP A 119 5.39 -14.24 -3.60
C TRP A 119 4.25 -13.52 -4.31
N VAL A 120 4.49 -12.29 -4.71
CA VAL A 120 3.47 -11.43 -5.32
C VAL A 120 3.94 -10.95 -6.67
N GLY A 121 3.07 -11.03 -7.68
CA GLY A 121 3.39 -10.39 -8.95
C GLY A 121 2.38 -10.59 -10.05
N PHE A 122 2.87 -10.53 -11.29
CA PHE A 122 2.05 -10.41 -12.48
C PHE A 122 2.52 -11.36 -13.57
N TYR A 123 1.57 -12.09 -14.15
CA TYR A 123 1.72 -12.76 -15.43
C TYR A 123 1.39 -11.77 -16.55
N LEU A 124 2.44 -11.33 -17.25
CA LEU A 124 2.42 -10.20 -18.17
C LEU A 124 2.41 -10.69 -19.63
N PRO A 125 1.68 -10.00 -20.53
CA PRO A 125 1.64 -10.33 -21.94
C PRO A 125 2.97 -10.00 -22.65
N PRO A 126 3.26 -10.62 -23.81
CA PRO A 126 4.36 -10.21 -24.67
C PRO A 126 4.28 -8.71 -25.02
N ASN A 127 5.44 -8.11 -25.22
CA ASN A 127 5.71 -6.71 -25.52
C ASN A 127 5.49 -5.72 -24.36
N PHE A 128 4.98 -6.17 -23.21
CA PHE A 128 4.77 -5.32 -22.04
C PHE A 128 6.10 -4.79 -21.50
N GLN A 129 6.12 -3.56 -20.96
CA GLN A 129 7.28 -3.03 -20.24
C GLN A 129 6.91 -2.56 -18.83
N PHE A 130 7.71 -2.99 -17.85
CA PHE A 130 7.62 -2.53 -16.46
C PHE A 130 8.91 -1.85 -16.03
N LEU A 131 8.85 -1.07 -14.95
CA LEU A 131 10.02 -0.45 -14.35
C LEU A 131 10.63 -1.36 -13.28
N ALA A 132 11.93 -1.58 -13.38
CA ALA A 132 12.76 -2.20 -12.36
C ALA A 132 13.53 -1.12 -11.58
N ASP A 133 13.68 -1.34 -10.27
CA ASP A 133 14.61 -0.61 -9.42
C ASP A 133 16.03 -1.06 -9.78
N THR A 134 16.90 -0.12 -10.11
CA THR A 134 18.30 -0.39 -10.48
C THR A 134 19.20 -0.68 -9.28
N SER A 135 18.65 -0.71 -8.06
CA SER A 135 19.40 -1.03 -6.85
C SER A 135 19.38 -2.53 -6.52
N GLY A 136 20.58 -3.04 -6.21
CA GLY A 136 20.77 -4.40 -5.72
C GLY A 136 20.55 -5.51 -6.75
N PRO A 137 20.82 -6.77 -6.35
CA PRO A 137 20.62 -7.93 -7.20
C PRO A 137 19.14 -8.31 -7.31
N SER A 138 18.77 -8.93 -8.43
CA SER A 138 17.42 -9.45 -8.72
C SER A 138 17.03 -10.68 -7.89
N VAL A 139 17.77 -11.01 -6.83
CA VAL A 139 17.61 -12.29 -6.11
C VAL A 139 16.22 -12.46 -5.48
N LEU A 140 15.52 -11.35 -5.28
CA LEU A 140 14.16 -11.30 -4.72
C LEU A 140 13.08 -11.18 -5.80
N THR A 141 13.46 -11.01 -7.08
CA THR A 141 12.55 -11.00 -8.22
C THR A 141 12.73 -12.29 -9.01
N TYR A 142 11.70 -13.11 -9.00
CA TYR A 142 11.66 -14.33 -9.79
C TYR A 142 10.82 -14.14 -11.05
N TRP A 143 11.13 -14.91 -12.07
CA TRP A 143 10.40 -14.89 -13.32
C TRP A 143 10.45 -16.24 -14.04
N ALA A 144 9.40 -16.52 -14.79
CA ALA A 144 9.18 -17.80 -15.45
C ALA A 144 8.40 -17.63 -16.75
N TRP A 145 8.76 -18.42 -17.76
CA TRP A 145 8.02 -18.52 -19.02
C TRP A 145 8.27 -19.85 -19.74
N THR A 146 7.42 -20.13 -20.73
CA THR A 146 7.61 -21.19 -21.72
C THR A 146 7.52 -20.57 -23.10
N PRO A 147 8.56 -20.65 -23.95
CA PRO A 147 8.54 -20.05 -25.29
C PRO A 147 7.35 -20.55 -26.13
N GLY A 148 6.59 -19.61 -26.71
CA GLY A 148 5.47 -19.92 -27.59
C GLY A 148 4.23 -20.54 -26.94
N THR A 149 4.19 -20.69 -25.61
CA THR A 149 3.01 -21.21 -24.89
C THR A 149 2.73 -20.39 -23.64
N THR A 150 1.60 -20.71 -22.99
CA THR A 150 1.38 -20.33 -21.59
C THR A 150 2.09 -21.31 -20.66
N PHE A 151 2.44 -20.89 -19.45
CA PHE A 151 2.89 -21.81 -18.40
C PHE A 151 1.80 -21.90 -17.31
N ASP A 152 1.73 -23.04 -16.60
CA ASP A 152 0.69 -23.26 -15.59
C ASP A 152 0.97 -22.46 -14.32
N LEU A 153 0.13 -21.47 -14.04
CA LEU A 153 0.24 -20.63 -12.84
C LEU A 153 0.03 -21.42 -11.53
N ASN A 154 -0.59 -22.60 -11.58
CA ASN A 154 -0.77 -23.47 -10.41
C ASN A 154 0.45 -24.37 -10.17
N ASN A 155 1.38 -24.44 -11.12
CA ASN A 155 2.57 -25.27 -11.04
C ASN A 155 3.78 -24.51 -11.60
N LEU A 156 4.42 -23.71 -10.76
CA LEU A 156 5.57 -22.90 -11.16
C LEU A 156 6.77 -23.75 -11.62
N GLY A 157 6.89 -24.99 -11.16
CA GLY A 157 7.87 -25.96 -11.63
C GLY A 157 7.67 -26.40 -13.10
N SER A 158 6.52 -26.10 -13.70
CA SER A 158 6.21 -26.43 -15.10
C SER A 158 6.88 -25.51 -16.13
N ALA A 159 7.37 -24.34 -15.71
CA ALA A 159 7.98 -23.40 -16.64
C ALA A 159 9.33 -23.93 -17.15
N GLN A 160 9.56 -23.82 -18.47
CA GLN A 160 10.77 -24.34 -19.10
C GLN A 160 12.01 -23.51 -18.78
N VAL A 161 11.81 -22.24 -18.44
CA VAL A 161 12.89 -21.36 -17.99
C VAL A 161 12.55 -20.86 -16.59
N LEU A 162 13.35 -21.29 -15.62
CA LEU A 162 13.19 -21.03 -14.18
C LEU A 162 14.41 -20.31 -13.62
N GLY A 163 14.20 -19.16 -12.97
CA GLY A 163 15.23 -18.53 -12.10
C GLY A 163 15.87 -19.56 -11.17
N PRO A 164 17.18 -19.52 -10.88
CA PRO A 164 17.70 -20.29 -9.75
C PRO A 164 17.03 -19.78 -8.47
N ALA A 165 16.57 -20.73 -7.65
CA ALA A 165 15.79 -20.51 -6.43
C ALA A 165 16.45 -19.58 -5.39
N ASN A 166 17.78 -19.47 -5.43
CA ASN A 166 18.58 -18.64 -4.53
C ASN A 166 18.85 -17.23 -5.10
N GLY A 167 18.31 -16.92 -6.28
CA GLY A 167 18.47 -15.64 -6.95
C GLY A 167 19.89 -15.34 -7.43
N THR A 168 20.87 -16.24 -7.25
CA THR A 168 22.31 -15.93 -7.44
C THR A 168 22.71 -15.69 -8.88
N ALA A 169 21.84 -16.02 -9.83
CA ALA A 169 22.00 -15.68 -11.23
C ALA A 169 20.60 -15.52 -11.85
N PRO A 170 20.41 -14.68 -12.86
CA PRO A 170 19.25 -14.82 -13.72
C PRO A 170 19.44 -16.05 -14.62
N VAL A 171 18.36 -16.73 -15.02
CA VAL A 171 18.39 -17.61 -16.20
C VAL A 171 18.56 -16.70 -17.42
N ASN A 172 19.80 -16.42 -17.79
CA ASN A 172 20.15 -15.70 -19.02
C ASN A 172 19.48 -14.34 -19.27
N LEU A 173 18.88 -13.69 -18.26
CA LEU A 173 18.25 -12.38 -18.41
C LEU A 173 18.35 -11.58 -17.12
N ASN A 174 19.45 -10.84 -17.05
CA ASN A 174 19.77 -9.94 -15.96
C ASN A 174 18.98 -8.64 -16.13
N ILE A 175 17.95 -8.44 -15.30
CA ILE A 175 17.19 -7.17 -15.30
C ILE A 175 17.96 -6.05 -14.57
N ASN A 176 19.15 -6.33 -14.03
CA ASN A 176 20.02 -5.43 -13.27
C ASN A 176 19.27 -4.71 -12.14
N GLY A 177 18.34 -5.42 -11.48
CA GLY A 177 17.43 -4.78 -10.55
C GLY A 177 16.33 -5.68 -10.00
N LYS A 178 15.39 -5.05 -9.30
CA LYS A 178 14.19 -5.68 -8.73
C LYS A 178 12.96 -5.13 -9.43
N ALA A 179 11.99 -5.97 -9.79
CA ALA A 179 10.74 -5.47 -10.35
C ALA A 179 10.04 -4.56 -9.33
N ARG A 180 9.51 -3.41 -9.73
CA ARG A 180 8.80 -2.51 -8.82
C ARG A 180 7.37 -2.97 -8.59
N ILE A 181 7.25 -4.11 -7.92
CA ILE A 181 6.00 -4.70 -7.45
C ILE A 181 5.91 -4.48 -5.94
N THR A 182 4.74 -4.02 -5.49
CA THR A 182 4.41 -3.85 -4.07
C THR A 182 3.10 -4.55 -3.74
N ALA A 183 2.91 -4.91 -2.47
CA ALA A 183 1.65 -5.42 -1.95
C ALA A 183 1.25 -4.64 -0.69
N GLU A 184 -0.03 -4.38 -0.52
CA GLU A 184 -0.57 -3.82 0.74
C GLU A 184 -1.03 -5.01 1.61
N ILE A 185 -0.50 -5.11 2.83
CA ILE A 185 -0.74 -6.22 3.77
C ILE A 185 -1.25 -5.71 5.11
N THR A 186 -2.22 -6.41 5.68
CA THR A 186 -2.83 -6.14 6.99
C THR A 186 -2.63 -7.34 7.90
N GLU A 187 -2.25 -7.11 9.16
CA GLU A 187 -2.10 -8.19 10.13
C GLU A 187 -3.46 -8.62 10.72
N GLY A 188 -3.62 -9.93 10.95
CA GLY A 188 -4.84 -10.51 11.49
C GLY A 188 -5.86 -10.96 10.43
N THR A 189 -6.88 -11.69 10.88
CA THR A 189 -8.00 -12.12 10.02
C THR A 189 -8.92 -10.93 9.74
N THR A 190 -8.83 -10.31 8.55
CA THR A 190 -9.80 -9.27 8.17
C THR A 190 -11.12 -9.88 7.70
N VAL A 191 -12.18 -9.52 8.42
CA VAL A 191 -13.56 -9.50 7.94
C VAL A 191 -13.63 -8.71 6.62
N ALA A 192 -14.45 -9.15 5.66
CA ALA A 192 -14.61 -8.53 4.34
C ALA A 192 -14.57 -6.99 4.40
N ALA A 193 -13.84 -6.37 3.47
CA ALA A 193 -13.71 -4.92 3.34
C ALA A 193 -15.09 -4.25 3.24
N THR A 194 -15.64 -3.86 4.37
CA THR A 194 -16.80 -2.97 4.42
C THR A 194 -16.32 -1.58 4.02
N THR A 195 -17.16 -0.81 3.35
CA THR A 195 -16.86 0.60 3.10
C THR A 195 -16.60 1.29 4.45
N PRO A 196 -15.50 2.06 4.62
CA PRO A 196 -15.18 2.70 5.90
C PRO A 196 -16.38 3.50 6.37
N GLN A 197 -16.96 3.07 7.50
CA GLN A 197 -17.88 3.88 8.27
C GLN A 197 -17.12 4.42 9.48
N PRO A 198 -17.36 5.68 9.89
CA PRO A 198 -16.86 6.15 11.17
C PRO A 198 -17.37 5.22 12.27
N GLN A 199 -16.46 4.51 12.93
CA GLN A 199 -16.82 3.76 14.14
C GLN A 199 -16.95 4.76 15.29
N GLN A 200 -18.12 4.79 15.93
CA GLN A 200 -18.35 5.68 17.07
C GLN A 200 -17.59 5.16 18.29
N GLN A 201 -16.73 6.00 18.87
CA GLN A 201 -15.99 5.68 20.09
C GLN A 201 -16.28 6.75 21.17
N THR A 202 -16.59 6.31 22.38
CA THR A 202 -17.16 7.16 23.44
C THR A 202 -16.17 7.58 24.52
N ASN A 203 -14.95 7.02 24.54
CA ASN A 203 -14.02 7.14 25.68
C ASN A 203 -12.60 7.62 25.33
N ALA A 204 -12.40 8.36 24.23
CA ALA A 204 -11.07 8.91 23.93
C ALA A 204 -10.79 10.19 24.71
N ASN A 205 -9.54 10.34 25.15
CA ASN A 205 -9.05 11.59 25.69
C ASN A 205 -8.69 12.54 24.54
N LEU A 206 -9.54 13.52 24.26
CA LEU A 206 -9.31 14.49 23.18
C LEU A 206 -8.47 15.71 23.61
N SER A 207 -8.02 15.77 24.88
CA SER A 207 -7.24 16.92 25.38
C SER A 207 -5.85 17.07 24.76
N VAL A 208 -5.35 15.98 24.15
CA VAL A 208 -4.05 15.94 23.45
C VAL A 208 -4.13 16.45 22.01
N LEU A 209 -5.35 16.62 21.47
CA LEU A 209 -5.55 17.18 20.14
C LEU A 209 -5.30 18.68 20.15
N GLN A 210 -4.42 19.15 19.26
CA GLN A 210 -4.14 20.56 19.05
C GLN A 210 -4.48 20.99 17.63
N PRO A 211 -4.98 22.21 17.42
CA PRO A 211 -5.17 22.75 16.10
C PRO A 211 -3.83 23.08 15.45
N TYR A 212 -3.73 22.83 14.15
CA TYR A 212 -2.66 23.40 13.35
C TYR A 212 -2.83 24.91 13.23
N GLY A 213 -1.74 25.67 13.35
CA GLY A 213 -1.77 27.12 13.18
C GLY A 213 -2.21 27.58 11.78
N LEU A 214 -1.96 26.76 10.74
CA LEU A 214 -2.23 27.08 9.33
C LEU A 214 -3.30 26.19 8.67
N CYS A 215 -3.84 25.20 9.39
CA CYS A 215 -4.90 24.31 8.88
C CYS A 215 -6.08 24.32 9.84
N GLY A 216 -6.87 25.40 9.78
CA GLY A 216 -7.83 25.74 10.84
C GLY A 216 -8.86 24.67 11.21
N SER A 217 -9.22 23.75 10.31
CA SER A 217 -10.19 22.68 10.60
C SER A 217 -9.57 21.33 10.99
N VAL A 218 -8.24 21.21 10.91
CA VAL A 218 -7.51 19.98 11.20
C VAL A 218 -6.85 20.09 12.57
N LEU A 219 -7.09 19.07 13.39
CA LEU A 219 -6.39 18.84 14.64
C LEU A 219 -5.43 17.67 14.45
N TYR A 220 -4.36 17.65 15.24
CA TYR A 220 -3.47 16.50 15.34
C TYR A 220 -3.22 16.15 16.80
N ASP A 221 -2.93 14.88 17.06
CA ASP A 221 -2.57 14.40 18.37
C ASP A 221 -1.11 14.73 18.69
N THR A 222 -0.90 15.67 19.61
CA THR A 222 0.44 16.03 20.07
C THR A 222 1.11 14.93 20.88
N ALA A 223 0.36 14.02 21.50
CA ALA A 223 0.95 12.92 22.24
C ALA A 223 1.68 11.95 21.30
N ASP A 224 1.24 11.78 20.05
CA ASP A 224 1.97 10.96 19.08
C ASP A 224 3.34 11.57 18.76
N GLU A 225 3.44 12.89 18.65
CA GLU A 225 4.71 13.58 18.45
C GLU A 225 5.60 13.52 19.70
N PHE A 226 5.08 13.89 20.87
CA PHE A 226 5.87 13.99 22.10
C PHE A 226 6.21 12.64 22.74
N VAL A 227 5.31 11.65 22.65
CA VAL A 227 5.46 10.34 23.30
C VAL A 227 5.96 9.30 22.31
N SER A 228 5.21 9.04 21.22
CA SER A 228 5.57 7.99 20.26
C SER A 228 6.84 8.33 19.48
N TYR A 229 7.00 9.60 19.12
CA TYR A 229 8.19 10.09 18.43
C TYR A 229 9.24 10.72 19.34
N GLU A 230 9.01 10.80 20.65
CA GLU A 230 9.91 11.46 21.60
C GLU A 230 10.33 12.88 21.14
N ASN A 231 9.41 13.61 20.50
CA ASN A 231 9.65 14.95 19.95
C ASN A 231 10.76 15.01 18.89
N ARG A 232 10.98 13.91 18.14
CA ARG A 232 12.00 13.83 17.06
C ARG A 232 11.45 14.20 15.67
N ILE A 233 10.15 14.47 15.56
CA ILE A 233 9.52 14.95 14.35
C ILE A 233 8.84 16.30 14.64
N ASP A 234 8.68 17.10 13.59
CA ASP A 234 7.82 18.29 13.58
C ASP A 234 6.84 18.12 12.41
N ILE A 235 5.55 18.32 12.68
CA ILE A 235 4.50 18.17 11.68
C ILE A 235 3.92 19.53 11.35
N ILE A 236 4.07 19.91 10.10
CA ILE A 236 3.52 21.14 9.55
C ILE A 236 2.37 20.80 8.63
N CYS A 237 1.27 21.52 8.79
CA CYS A 237 0.14 21.46 7.88
C CYS A 237 -0.01 22.79 7.16
N ARG A 238 -0.29 22.77 5.85
CA ARG A 238 -0.67 23.95 5.07
C ARG A 238 -1.94 23.69 4.27
N GLU A 239 -2.86 24.64 4.25
CA GLU A 239 -3.94 24.64 3.25
C GLU A 239 -3.38 24.93 1.85
N VAL A 240 -3.74 24.11 0.87
CA VAL A 240 -3.23 24.20 -0.51
C VAL A 240 -4.37 24.24 -1.51
N ALA A 241 -4.07 24.73 -2.71
CA ALA A 241 -5.07 24.80 -3.75
C ALA A 241 -5.48 23.39 -4.22
N HIS A 242 -6.76 23.22 -4.56
CA HIS A 242 -7.32 21.91 -4.93
C HIS A 242 -6.60 21.17 -6.07
N TYR A 243 -5.93 21.90 -6.97
CA TYR A 243 -5.19 21.34 -8.09
C TYR A 243 -3.82 20.75 -7.69
N GLU A 244 -3.34 21.02 -6.47
CA GLU A 244 -2.09 20.46 -5.93
C GLU A 244 -2.24 19.01 -5.45
N GLY A 245 -3.47 18.50 -5.36
CA GLY A 245 -3.76 17.11 -5.01
C GLY A 245 -4.30 16.29 -6.18
N PRO A 246 -4.48 14.97 -6.00
CA PRO A 246 -5.05 14.13 -7.05
C PRO A 246 -6.45 14.61 -7.45
N VAL A 247 -6.68 14.69 -8.77
CA VAL A 247 -7.85 15.34 -9.38
C VAL A 247 -9.14 14.56 -9.11
N SER A 248 -9.09 13.24 -9.16
CA SER A 248 -10.24 12.38 -8.92
C SER A 248 -10.34 11.98 -7.45
N ALA A 249 -11.53 12.15 -6.86
CA ALA A 249 -11.84 11.54 -5.56
C ALA A 249 -11.89 10.00 -5.69
N PRO A 250 -11.65 9.25 -4.60
CA PRO A 250 -11.91 7.81 -4.58
C PRO A 250 -13.34 7.48 -5.05
N PRO A 251 -13.55 6.35 -5.76
CA PRO A 251 -14.88 5.95 -6.21
C PRO A 251 -15.92 5.94 -5.08
N GLY A 252 -17.13 6.42 -5.36
CA GLY A 252 -18.23 6.50 -4.39
C GLY A 252 -18.05 7.58 -3.32
N HIS A 253 -17.10 8.50 -3.49
CA HIS A 253 -16.84 9.57 -2.54
C HIS A 253 -16.72 10.92 -3.25
N ILE A 254 -17.09 11.98 -2.54
CA ILE A 254 -16.85 13.37 -2.92
C ILE A 254 -15.94 14.03 -1.88
N ARG A 255 -14.95 14.80 -2.33
CA ARG A 255 -14.11 15.60 -1.43
C ARG A 255 -14.93 16.76 -0.87
N ARG A 256 -14.80 17.02 0.44
CA ARG A 256 -15.45 18.12 1.15
C ARG A 256 -14.40 19.02 1.80
N GLY A 257 -14.68 20.32 1.80
CA GLY A 257 -13.82 21.30 2.47
C GLY A 257 -12.45 21.50 1.80
N PRO A 258 -11.51 22.15 2.50
CA PRO A 258 -10.20 22.46 1.97
C PRO A 258 -9.32 21.23 1.73
N LEU A 259 -8.28 21.43 0.92
CA LEU A 259 -7.20 20.46 0.74
C LEU A 259 -6.01 20.89 1.59
N TYR A 260 -5.46 19.96 2.35
CA TYR A 260 -4.28 20.22 3.18
C TYR A 260 -3.06 19.47 2.63
N ASP A 261 -1.87 19.99 2.86
CA ASP A 261 -0.58 19.33 2.64
C ASP A 261 0.12 19.18 3.99
N LEU A 262 0.33 17.93 4.39
CA LEU A 262 1.07 17.55 5.57
C LEU A 262 2.54 17.34 5.21
N GLN A 263 3.41 18.07 5.89
CA GLN A 263 4.86 18.00 5.75
C GLN A 263 5.43 17.62 7.11
N VAL A 264 6.20 16.54 7.13
CA VAL A 264 6.86 16.07 8.35
C VAL A 264 8.35 16.30 8.21
N PHE A 265 8.96 16.85 9.25
CA PHE A 265 10.39 17.12 9.33
C PHE A 265 10.98 16.27 10.45
N LYS A 266 12.18 15.72 10.21
CA LYS A 266 13.06 15.12 11.23
C LYS A 266 14.27 16.02 11.38
N GLU A 267 15.09 15.75 12.40
CA GLU A 267 16.36 16.46 12.66
C GLU A 267 17.27 16.60 11.43
N ASN A 268 17.20 15.64 10.48
CA ASN A 268 18.00 15.62 9.25
C ASN A 268 17.26 16.13 7.99
N GLY A 269 16.10 16.77 8.13
CA GLY A 269 15.33 17.37 7.04
C GLY A 269 13.97 16.73 6.78
N VAL A 270 13.46 16.92 5.56
CA VAL A 270 12.06 16.65 5.19
C VAL A 270 11.79 15.15 5.00
N VAL A 271 10.79 14.61 5.69
CA VAL A 271 10.29 13.21 5.63
C VAL A 271 9.01 13.12 4.79
N VAL A 272 8.98 13.78 3.63
CA VAL A 272 7.73 13.93 2.84
C VAL A 272 7.35 12.67 2.06
N GLN A 273 8.27 11.71 1.87
CA GLN A 273 8.03 10.60 0.91
C GLN A 273 7.89 9.21 1.55
N ASN A 274 8.35 9.01 2.78
CA ASN A 274 8.37 7.69 3.41
C ASN A 274 7.25 7.54 4.45
N ARG A 275 6.89 6.28 4.69
CA ARG A 275 5.99 5.91 5.79
C ARG A 275 6.62 6.33 7.12
N PHE A 276 5.78 6.83 8.00
CA PHE A 276 6.08 7.09 9.40
C PHE A 276 6.34 5.77 10.14
N GLU A 277 7.17 5.80 11.18
CA GLU A 277 7.43 4.62 12.02
C GLU A 277 6.21 4.30 12.91
N TYR A 278 5.60 5.36 13.44
CA TYR A 278 4.34 5.39 14.16
C TYR A 278 3.36 6.32 13.42
N SER A 279 2.06 6.00 13.40
CA SER A 279 1.08 6.93 12.89
C SER A 279 0.97 8.18 13.75
N VAL A 280 0.41 9.23 13.16
CA VAL A 280 -0.05 10.40 13.91
C VAL A 280 -1.53 10.59 13.64
N THR A 281 -2.32 10.62 14.71
CA THR A 281 -3.76 10.84 14.63
C THR A 281 -4.06 12.25 14.14
N HIS A 282 -4.90 12.34 13.11
CA HIS A 282 -5.44 13.59 12.60
C HIS A 282 -6.95 13.57 12.69
N CYS A 283 -7.53 14.68 13.14
CA CYS A 283 -8.97 14.84 13.27
C CYS A 283 -9.50 16.03 12.48
N PHE A 284 -10.65 15.85 11.85
CA PHE A 284 -11.42 16.90 11.20
C PHE A 284 -12.70 17.13 11.99
N ARG A 285 -13.18 18.38 11.97
CA ARG A 285 -14.56 18.72 12.33
C ARG A 285 -15.39 18.90 11.05
N PRO A 286 -16.07 17.85 10.55
CA PRO A 286 -16.90 17.96 9.37
C PRO A 286 -18.17 18.76 9.65
N ALA A 287 -18.91 19.11 8.59
CA ALA A 287 -20.27 19.62 8.74
C ALA A 287 -21.17 18.57 9.42
N ALA A 288 -22.15 19.01 10.19
CA ALA A 288 -22.98 18.12 11.01
C ALA A 288 -23.76 17.10 10.17
N GLU A 289 -24.18 17.46 8.96
CA GLU A 289 -24.86 16.60 7.99
C GLU A 289 -23.95 15.51 7.38
N ASP A 290 -22.64 15.68 7.47
CA ASP A 290 -21.65 14.78 6.86
C ASP A 290 -20.97 13.87 7.91
N ILE A 291 -21.12 14.14 9.22
CA ILE A 291 -20.40 13.45 10.31
C ILE A 291 -20.47 11.91 10.26
N ASP A 292 -21.62 11.34 9.87
CA ASP A 292 -21.84 9.89 9.85
C ASP A 292 -21.31 9.19 8.58
N ARG A 293 -20.91 9.97 7.58
CA ARG A 293 -20.45 9.49 6.27
C ARG A 293 -19.06 9.98 5.91
N ALA A 294 -18.50 10.86 6.74
CA ALA A 294 -17.21 11.46 6.56
C ALA A 294 -16.09 10.45 6.86
N VAL A 295 -15.12 10.40 5.95
CA VAL A 295 -13.90 9.60 6.07
C VAL A 295 -12.72 10.49 5.70
N ILE A 296 -11.56 10.25 6.32
CA ILE A 296 -10.34 10.99 6.01
C ILE A 296 -9.61 10.28 4.88
N GLY A 297 -9.15 11.03 3.88
CA GLY A 297 -8.24 10.54 2.86
C GLY A 297 -6.87 11.17 2.99
N ASN A 298 -5.83 10.36 2.82
CA ASN A 298 -4.45 10.82 2.70
C ASN A 298 -3.92 10.41 1.31
N ALA A 299 -3.22 11.30 0.64
CA ALA A 299 -2.67 11.09 -0.70
C ALA A 299 -1.17 11.34 -0.71
N TRP A 300 -0.44 10.28 -1.04
CA TRP A 300 1.02 10.26 -1.07
C TRP A 300 1.53 9.52 -2.31
N GLY A 301 2.84 9.53 -2.52
CA GLY A 301 3.51 8.93 -3.69
C GLY A 301 3.74 9.91 -4.84
N ILE A 302 4.32 9.41 -5.94
CA ILE A 302 4.61 10.16 -7.16
C ILE A 302 4.15 9.33 -8.38
N PRO A 303 3.04 9.71 -9.04
CA PRO A 303 2.09 10.75 -8.65
C PRO A 303 1.35 10.39 -7.35
N ARG A 304 0.84 11.42 -6.63
CA ARG A 304 0.06 11.18 -5.41
C ARG A 304 -1.23 10.44 -5.75
N THR A 305 -1.61 9.46 -4.93
CA THR A 305 -2.90 8.74 -5.08
C THR A 305 -3.65 8.74 -3.75
N TRP A 306 -4.96 8.95 -3.80
CA TRP A 306 -5.79 8.92 -2.59
C TRP A 306 -5.87 7.51 -2.01
N ARG A 307 -5.81 7.47 -0.68
CA ARG A 307 -6.13 6.32 0.15
C ARG A 307 -7.09 6.79 1.23
N LEU A 308 -8.25 6.14 1.31
CA LEU A 308 -9.20 6.37 2.39
C LEU A 308 -8.68 5.66 3.63
N LEU A 309 -8.63 6.38 4.73
CA LEU A 309 -8.13 5.87 6.00
C LEU A 309 -9.30 5.34 6.83
N THR A 310 -9.00 4.32 7.63
CA THR A 310 -9.91 3.88 8.70
C THR A 310 -10.18 5.07 9.61
N THR A 311 -11.44 5.50 9.62
CA THR A 311 -11.86 6.70 10.31
C THR A 311 -12.72 6.33 11.51
N GLN A 312 -12.50 6.98 12.63
CA GLN A 312 -13.28 6.83 13.85
C GLN A 312 -13.98 8.15 14.17
N ARG A 313 -15.14 8.09 14.81
CA ARG A 313 -15.91 9.26 15.23
C ARG A 313 -15.80 9.45 16.74
N PHE A 314 -15.43 10.66 17.13
CA PHE A 314 -15.35 11.12 18.51
C PHE A 314 -16.18 12.39 18.66
N GLY A 315 -17.45 12.24 19.05
CA GLY A 315 -18.36 13.38 19.18
C GLY A 315 -18.64 14.06 17.82
N ASP A 316 -18.15 15.29 17.67
CA ASP A 316 -18.21 16.11 16.45
C ASP A 316 -16.95 16.02 15.58
N LEU A 317 -15.99 15.17 15.96
CA LEU A 317 -14.77 14.91 15.21
C LEU A 317 -14.84 13.57 14.46
N VAL A 318 -14.19 13.54 13.30
CA VAL A 318 -13.75 12.31 12.65
C VAL A 318 -12.23 12.28 12.65
N CYS A 319 -11.63 11.17 13.07
CA CYS A 319 -10.20 11.02 13.26
C CYS A 319 -9.67 9.79 12.53
N ALA A 320 -8.42 9.84 12.07
CA ALA A 320 -7.75 8.74 11.42
C ALA A 320 -6.24 8.77 11.68
N GLU A 321 -5.65 7.59 11.70
CA GLU A 321 -4.20 7.38 11.82
C GLU A 321 -3.52 7.67 10.47
N VAL A 322 -2.69 8.71 10.43
CA VAL A 322 -1.95 9.10 9.23
C VAL A 322 -0.53 8.57 9.29
N TRP A 323 -0.14 7.80 8.27
CA TRP A 323 1.17 7.17 8.17
C TRP A 323 2.11 7.82 7.15
N HIS A 324 1.64 8.82 6.41
CA HIS A 324 2.40 9.44 5.34
C HIS A 324 2.16 10.95 5.30
N GLY A 325 3.23 11.69 4.97
CA GLY A 325 3.11 13.07 4.50
C GLY A 325 2.41 13.11 3.14
N GLY A 326 1.92 14.29 2.77
CA GLY A 326 1.20 14.49 1.51
C GLY A 326 -0.16 15.15 1.72
N ASN A 327 -1.07 14.98 0.76
CA ASN A 327 -2.34 15.66 0.82
C ASN A 327 -3.30 15.00 1.82
N LEU A 328 -3.95 15.79 2.67
CA LEU A 328 -5.00 15.34 3.57
C LEU A 328 -6.31 16.03 3.22
N ALA A 329 -7.40 15.28 3.17
CA ALA A 329 -8.72 15.84 2.88
C ALA A 329 -9.83 15.02 3.51
N LEU A 330 -10.98 15.66 3.71
CA LEU A 330 -12.21 15.01 4.10
C LEU A 330 -12.97 14.52 2.85
N PHE A 331 -13.49 13.30 2.92
CA PHE A 331 -14.34 12.72 1.89
C PHE A 331 -15.66 12.28 2.50
N VAL A 332 -16.72 12.34 1.71
CA VAL A 332 -18.05 11.90 2.11
C VAL A 332 -18.58 10.94 1.06
N ARG A 333 -19.15 9.82 1.50
CA ARG A 333 -19.77 8.86 0.58
C ARG A 333 -20.92 9.51 -0.20
N THR A 334 -20.96 9.23 -1.50
CA THR A 334 -22.14 9.47 -2.32
C THR A 334 -23.11 8.34 -2.05
N ASN A 335 -24.33 8.67 -1.62
CA ASN A 335 -25.40 7.69 -1.40
C ASN A 335 -25.76 6.96 -2.69
#